data_AF-A0A925XQ72-F1
#
_entry.id   AF-A0A925XQ72-F1
#
_cell.length_a   1.000
_cell.length_b   1.000
_cell.length_c   1.000
_cell.angle_alpha   90.00
_cell.angle_beta   90.00
_cell.angle_gamma   90.00
#
_symmetry.space_group_name_H-M   'P 1'
#
loop_
_entity.id
_entity.type
_entity.pdbx_description
1 polymer ?
#
loop_
_entity_poly.entity_id
_entity_poly.type
_entity_poly.pdbx_seq_one_letter_code
_entity_poly.pdbx_strand_id
1 'polypeptide(L)'
;MIYPAHGAKMCFSIGKLLLPIEAAVDRTQLLNTLLNLVEEDLKYLAHALEMPASLKPGVGASRGQWAMSLFEWAESATGCGFNKVLEEVQKLIARRTAPGGSASVGGNVTGSTTITGNNNNVTTNPQQTAPRRPNAQGSAASDADVLLVTVTAVETKAVFDAARALTGREARRVFEGNLTFYELGNICGANTWLVRSEMGPGGPGGALLTVSDGIRALSPDAVIMVGIAFGVDQHKQPIGQVLVSRQILDYELQRVGTAADGTEQIVARGDRPQASPRLLNRFRDGEISWQGAPVDFGLVLSGAKLVDNKDYRERLQALEPEALGGEMEGAGLYAAATAWKADWLLVKAVCDYADGYKRENKTQRQRLAADSAARFVMHVIAQGGLVGSKVKQLDPQ
;
A
#
# COMPACT_ATOMS: atom_id res chain seq x y z
N MET A 1 -9.45 22.35 -36.15
CA MET A 1 -10.49 21.97 -35.17
C MET A 1 -9.78 21.23 -34.04
N ILE A 2 -9.25 21.91 -33.04
CA ILE A 2 -9.87 22.41 -31.79
C ILE A 2 -10.25 21.27 -30.82
N TYR A 3 -9.40 21.08 -29.80
CA TYR A 3 -9.73 20.58 -28.45
C TYR A 3 -10.36 21.72 -27.61
N PRO A 4 -11.16 21.45 -26.56
CA PRO A 4 -10.67 21.26 -25.16
C PRO A 4 -11.43 20.13 -24.40
N ALA A 5 -11.00 19.46 -23.31
CA ALA A 5 -10.36 19.75 -22.01
C ALA A 5 -11.34 19.84 -20.80
N HIS A 6 -10.99 19.11 -19.72
CA HIS A 6 -11.46 19.17 -18.29
C HIS A 6 -12.86 18.58 -17.99
N GLY A 7 -13.15 17.86 -16.90
CA GLY A 7 -12.52 17.71 -15.58
C GLY A 7 -13.61 17.91 -14.51
N ALA A 8 -13.98 16.89 -13.74
CA ALA A 8 -14.84 17.05 -12.55
C ALA A 8 -14.45 16.05 -11.45
N LYS A 9 -13.89 16.60 -10.36
CA LYS A 9 -13.71 15.95 -9.07
C LYS A 9 -15.07 15.76 -8.40
N MET A 10 -15.40 14.56 -7.91
CA MET A 10 -16.43 14.41 -6.88
C MET A 10 -15.77 14.16 -5.52
N CYS A 11 -15.91 15.15 -4.64
CA CYS A 11 -15.80 15.03 -3.20
C CYS A 11 -16.92 14.11 -2.71
N PHE A 12 -16.61 13.00 -2.01
CA PHE A 12 -17.61 12.28 -1.23
C PHE A 12 -17.45 12.63 0.25
N SER A 13 -18.36 13.49 0.71
CA SER A 13 -18.71 13.66 2.12
C SER A 13 -19.34 12.38 2.66
N ILE A 14 -19.14 12.10 3.95
CA ILE A 14 -19.67 10.97 4.73
C ILE A 14 -21.22 10.93 4.78
N GLY A 15 -21.92 11.89 4.15
CA GLY A 15 -23.38 12.02 4.15
C GLY A 15 -24.18 11.23 3.09
N LYS A 16 -23.61 10.27 2.34
CA LYS A 16 -24.38 9.47 1.35
C LYS A 16 -24.24 7.96 1.60
N LEU A 17 -24.84 7.47 2.67
CA LEU A 17 -25.07 6.04 2.90
C LEU A 17 -26.57 5.69 2.88
N LEU A 18 -27.33 6.38 2.03
CA LEU A 18 -28.72 6.03 1.73
C LEU A 18 -28.84 5.96 0.20
N LEU A 19 -28.97 4.75 -0.31
CA LEU A 19 -29.30 4.50 -1.71
C LEU A 19 -30.78 4.87 -1.93
N PRO A 20 -31.13 5.62 -2.98
CA PRO A 20 -32.54 5.85 -3.33
C PRO A 20 -33.20 4.53 -3.77
N ILE A 21 -34.43 4.31 -3.32
CA ILE A 21 -35.19 3.05 -3.42
C ILE A 21 -35.64 2.69 -4.85
N GLU A 22 -35.31 3.49 -5.88
CA GLU A 22 -35.80 3.28 -7.25
C GLU A 22 -34.73 2.97 -8.32
N ALA A 23 -33.48 2.69 -7.94
CA ALA A 23 -32.45 2.21 -8.85
C ALA A 23 -32.18 0.71 -8.67
N ALA A 24 -32.01 -0.02 -9.77
CA ALA A 24 -31.62 -1.43 -9.74
C ALA A 24 -30.39 -1.62 -8.84
N VAL A 25 -30.46 -2.57 -7.90
CA VAL A 25 -29.36 -2.82 -6.95
C VAL A 25 -28.08 -3.11 -7.73
N ASP A 26 -27.06 -2.29 -7.49
CA ASP A 26 -25.72 -2.54 -8.00
C ASP A 26 -25.20 -3.83 -7.34
N ARG A 27 -25.21 -4.92 -8.12
CA ARG A 27 -24.76 -6.25 -7.71
C ARG A 27 -23.35 -6.23 -7.16
N THR A 28 -22.48 -5.43 -7.77
CA THR A 28 -21.07 -5.29 -7.37
C THR A 28 -20.98 -4.61 -6.01
N GLN A 29 -21.78 -3.55 -5.81
CA GLN A 29 -21.83 -2.84 -4.54
C GLN A 29 -22.40 -3.72 -3.41
N LEU A 30 -23.47 -4.49 -3.68
CA LEU A 30 -24.05 -5.40 -2.69
C LEU A 30 -23.06 -6.51 -2.30
N LEU A 31 -22.42 -7.16 -3.27
CA LEU A 31 -21.43 -8.20 -2.99
C LEU A 31 -20.24 -7.65 -2.18
N ASN A 32 -19.72 -6.48 -2.55
CA ASN A 32 -18.67 -5.82 -1.79
C ASN A 32 -19.13 -5.46 -0.36
N THR A 33 -20.39 -5.10 -0.18
CA THR A 33 -20.95 -4.81 1.15
C THR A 33 -20.98 -6.08 2.00
N LEU A 34 -21.49 -7.19 1.46
CA LEU A 34 -21.53 -8.49 2.15
C LEU A 34 -20.12 -9.00 2.51
N LEU A 35 -19.15 -8.88 1.59
CA LEU A 35 -17.76 -9.30 1.82
C LEU A 35 -17.03 -8.50 2.90
N ASN A 36 -17.55 -7.32 3.26
CA ASN A 36 -16.99 -6.47 4.32
C ASN A 36 -17.65 -6.68 5.68
N LEU A 37 -18.73 -7.47 5.78
CA LEU A 37 -19.34 -7.82 7.05
C LEU A 37 -18.50 -8.87 7.80
N VAL A 38 -18.59 -8.85 9.14
CA VAL A 38 -18.01 -9.92 9.97
C VAL A 38 -18.87 -11.18 9.87
N GLU A 39 -18.32 -12.32 10.27
CA GLU A 39 -18.98 -13.63 10.10
C GLU A 39 -20.31 -13.71 10.85
N GLU A 40 -20.38 -13.12 12.04
CA GLU A 40 -21.56 -13.05 12.90
C GLU A 40 -22.70 -12.27 12.23
N ASP A 41 -22.37 -11.20 11.52
CA ASP A 41 -23.34 -10.39 10.77
C ASP A 41 -23.89 -11.17 9.58
N LEU A 42 -23.04 -11.92 8.88
CA LEU A 42 -23.46 -12.75 7.76
C LEU A 42 -24.35 -13.92 8.22
N LYS A 43 -24.02 -14.54 9.36
CA LYS A 43 -24.87 -15.55 10.00
C LYS A 43 -26.20 -14.96 10.46
N TYR A 44 -26.18 -13.75 11.02
CA TYR A 44 -27.38 -13.01 11.39
C TYR A 44 -28.27 -12.76 10.17
N LEU A 45 -27.70 -12.25 9.08
CA LEU A 45 -28.43 -11.99 7.83
C LEU A 45 -28.99 -13.28 7.23
N ALA A 46 -28.21 -14.36 7.17
CA ALA A 46 -28.68 -15.65 6.69
C ALA A 46 -29.84 -16.22 7.53
N HIS A 47 -29.89 -15.89 8.83
CA HIS A 47 -31.03 -16.22 9.68
C HIS A 47 -32.23 -15.29 9.44
N ALA A 48 -32.02 -13.97 9.46
CA ALA A 48 -33.07 -12.97 9.27
C ALA A 48 -33.75 -13.03 7.90
N LEU A 49 -33.01 -13.44 6.87
CA LEU A 49 -33.53 -13.62 5.52
C LEU A 49 -34.17 -15.00 5.31
N GLU A 50 -34.15 -15.89 6.31
CA GLU A 50 -34.66 -17.26 6.24
C GLU A 50 -33.97 -18.13 5.16
N MET A 51 -32.65 -17.96 5.03
CA MET A 51 -31.86 -18.75 4.08
C MET A 51 -31.97 -20.26 4.41
N PRO A 52 -32.25 -21.13 3.43
CA PRO A 52 -32.38 -22.56 3.64
C PRO A 52 -31.13 -23.17 4.29
N ALA A 53 -31.32 -24.09 5.25
CA ALA A 53 -30.21 -24.71 5.98
C ALA A 53 -29.24 -25.48 5.06
N SER A 54 -29.73 -26.06 3.97
CA SER A 54 -28.92 -26.77 2.97
C SER A 54 -27.96 -25.86 2.19
N LEU A 55 -28.23 -24.55 2.15
CA LEU A 55 -27.39 -23.56 1.48
C LEU A 55 -26.43 -22.86 2.46
N LYS A 56 -26.61 -23.07 3.78
CA LYS A 56 -25.71 -22.51 4.79
C LYS A 56 -24.37 -23.25 4.73
N PRO A 57 -23.24 -22.52 4.64
CA PRO A 57 -21.93 -23.15 4.74
C PRO A 57 -21.78 -23.94 6.04
N GLY A 58 -21.04 -25.06 5.98
CA GLY A 58 -20.81 -25.94 7.12
C GLY A 58 -19.95 -25.33 8.24
N VAL A 59 -19.73 -26.11 9.29
CA VAL A 59 -18.91 -25.71 10.45
C VAL A 59 -17.48 -25.40 9.98
N GLY A 60 -16.94 -24.24 10.37
CA GLY A 60 -15.60 -23.77 9.98
C GLY A 60 -15.53 -23.01 8.65
N ALA A 61 -16.68 -22.75 8.00
CA ALA A 61 -16.72 -21.94 6.79
C ALA A 61 -16.33 -20.48 7.03
N SER A 62 -15.47 -19.96 6.14
CA SER A 62 -15.00 -18.58 6.17
C SER A 62 -16.12 -17.56 5.93
N ARG A 63 -15.93 -16.31 6.39
CA ARG A 63 -16.82 -15.19 6.05
C ARG A 63 -17.08 -15.03 4.55
N GLY A 64 -16.10 -15.34 3.70
CA GLY A 64 -16.23 -15.23 2.25
C GLY A 64 -17.21 -16.26 1.71
N GLN A 65 -17.16 -17.49 2.23
CA GLN A 65 -18.12 -18.53 1.89
C GLN A 65 -19.54 -18.14 2.34
N TRP A 66 -19.70 -17.57 3.53
CA TRP A 66 -21.00 -17.05 3.99
C TRP A 66 -21.54 -15.92 3.10
N ALA A 67 -20.70 -14.95 2.74
CA ALA A 67 -21.10 -13.83 1.88
C ALA A 67 -21.48 -14.31 0.47
N MET A 68 -20.71 -15.22 -0.11
CA MET A 68 -20.99 -15.79 -1.43
C MET A 68 -22.25 -16.65 -1.44
N SER A 69 -22.43 -17.54 -0.46
CA SER A 69 -23.65 -18.37 -0.38
C SER A 69 -24.91 -17.53 -0.21
N LEU A 70 -24.85 -16.44 0.55
CA LEU A 70 -25.98 -15.51 0.69
C LEU A 70 -26.25 -14.75 -0.62
N PHE A 71 -25.20 -14.32 -1.32
CA PHE A 71 -25.30 -13.60 -2.59
C PHE A 71 -25.84 -14.48 -3.72
N GLU A 72 -25.29 -15.68 -3.90
CA GLU A 72 -25.72 -16.65 -4.91
C GLU A 72 -27.15 -17.13 -4.65
N TRP A 73 -27.50 -17.38 -3.38
CA TRP A 73 -28.88 -17.71 -3.04
C TRP A 73 -29.81 -16.55 -3.37
N ALA A 74 -29.46 -15.30 -3.03
CA ALA A 74 -30.27 -14.12 -3.33
C ALA A 74 -30.47 -13.89 -4.85
N GLU A 75 -29.53 -14.33 -5.69
CA GLU A 75 -29.63 -14.29 -7.16
C GLU A 75 -30.46 -15.44 -7.74
N SER A 76 -30.56 -16.56 -7.02
CA SER A 76 -31.23 -17.77 -7.47
C SER A 76 -32.76 -17.62 -7.58
N ALA A 77 -33.39 -18.52 -8.33
CA ALA A 77 -34.85 -18.56 -8.51
C ALA A 77 -35.63 -18.81 -7.20
N THR A 78 -34.98 -19.39 -6.18
CA THR A 78 -35.54 -19.64 -4.85
C THR A 78 -35.01 -18.63 -3.80
N GLY A 79 -34.32 -17.60 -4.27
CA GLY A 79 -33.72 -16.53 -3.49
C GLY A 79 -34.72 -15.48 -3.03
N CYS A 80 -34.33 -14.73 -2.01
CA CYS A 80 -35.12 -13.60 -1.53
C CYS A 80 -34.98 -12.31 -2.37
N GLY A 81 -34.07 -12.31 -3.36
CA GLY A 81 -33.75 -11.15 -4.19
C GLY A 81 -32.83 -10.13 -3.51
N PHE A 82 -32.05 -9.41 -4.30
CA PHE A 82 -31.06 -8.44 -3.80
C PHE A 82 -31.65 -7.25 -3.04
N ASN A 83 -32.86 -6.80 -3.38
CA ASN A 83 -33.52 -5.70 -2.67
C ASN A 83 -33.75 -6.07 -1.19
N LYS A 84 -34.24 -7.28 -0.92
CA LYS A 84 -34.51 -7.75 0.45
C LYS A 84 -33.23 -7.95 1.25
N VAL A 85 -32.15 -8.41 0.61
CA VAL A 85 -30.82 -8.48 1.23
C VAL A 85 -30.34 -7.08 1.61
N LEU A 86 -30.45 -6.11 0.69
CA LEU A 86 -30.02 -4.73 0.93
C LEU A 86 -30.80 -4.08 2.07
N GLU A 87 -32.12 -4.30 2.15
CA GLU A 87 -32.96 -3.82 3.26
C GLU A 87 -32.49 -4.37 4.61
N GLU A 88 -32.20 -5.68 4.71
CA GLU A 88 -31.74 -6.27 5.97
C GLU A 88 -30.32 -5.82 6.35
N VAL A 89 -29.43 -5.64 5.36
CA VAL A 89 -28.11 -5.04 5.59
C VAL A 89 -28.24 -3.61 6.12
N GLN A 90 -29.15 -2.81 5.56
CA GLN A 90 -29.41 -1.44 6.04
C GLN A 90 -29.99 -1.44 7.46
N LYS A 91 -30.91 -2.37 7.79
CA LYS A 91 -31.43 -2.53 9.16
C LYS A 91 -30.34 -2.91 10.15
N LEU A 92 -29.45 -3.84 9.76
CA LEU A 92 -28.32 -4.27 10.58
C LEU A 92 -27.37 -3.10 10.88
N ILE A 93 -27.01 -2.31 9.86
CA ILE A 93 -26.16 -1.12 10.01
C ILE A 93 -26.87 -0.07 10.87
N ALA A 94 -28.16 0.19 10.63
CA ALA A 94 -28.95 1.15 11.38
C ALA A 94 -29.03 0.81 12.88
N ARG A 95 -29.14 -0.48 13.23
CA ARG A 95 -29.12 -0.95 14.64
C ARG A 95 -27.80 -0.67 15.35
N ARG A 96 -26.68 -0.64 14.62
CA ARG A 96 -25.38 -0.25 15.17
C ARG A 96 -25.22 1.25 15.35
N THR A 97 -26.01 2.04 14.62
CA THR A 97 -25.93 3.51 14.63
C THR A 97 -27.04 4.18 15.44
N ALA A 98 -28.03 3.43 15.95
CA ALA A 98 -29.11 3.96 16.76
C ALA A 98 -28.61 4.35 18.18
N PRO A 99 -28.89 5.57 18.67
CA PRO A 99 -28.50 5.98 20.02
C PRO A 99 -29.43 5.31 21.04
N GLY A 100 -28.92 4.27 21.69
CA GLY A 100 -29.61 3.51 22.73
C GLY A 100 -28.69 2.46 23.35
N GLY A 101 -27.53 2.92 23.85
CA GLY A 101 -26.50 2.09 24.50
C GLY A 101 -25.08 2.49 24.09
N SER A 102 -24.48 3.44 24.83
CA SER A 102 -23.14 4.04 24.67
C SER A 102 -22.96 5.00 23.48
N ALA A 103 -22.92 6.31 23.77
CA ALA A 103 -22.68 7.39 22.80
C ALA A 103 -22.05 8.63 23.45
N SER A 104 -21.00 9.17 22.83
CA SER A 104 -20.75 10.61 22.54
C SER A 104 -19.53 10.64 21.60
N VAL A 105 -19.53 11.36 20.48
CA VAL A 105 -19.31 12.81 20.26
C VAL A 105 -19.71 13.06 18.78
N GLY A 106 -20.40 14.09 18.30
CA GLY A 106 -20.64 15.46 18.74
C GLY A 106 -20.07 16.45 17.69
N GLY A 107 -20.92 17.05 16.84
CA GLY A 107 -20.60 18.29 16.11
C GLY A 107 -20.89 18.33 14.59
N ASN A 108 -21.96 19.02 14.21
CA ASN A 108 -22.46 19.24 12.84
C ASN A 108 -22.53 20.76 12.58
N VAL A 109 -22.23 21.27 11.36
CA VAL A 109 -22.86 22.49 10.78
C VAL A 109 -22.82 22.42 9.25
N THR A 110 -23.99 22.50 8.61
CA THR A 110 -24.21 22.69 7.16
C THR A 110 -24.91 24.03 6.92
N GLY A 111 -24.41 24.85 5.99
CA GLY A 111 -25.08 26.04 5.47
C GLY A 111 -25.37 25.88 3.97
N SER A 112 -26.66 25.96 3.60
CA SER A 112 -27.17 26.03 2.23
C SER A 112 -27.43 27.50 1.87
N THR A 113 -27.14 27.92 0.64
CA THR A 113 -27.60 29.21 0.12
C THR A 113 -27.94 29.11 -1.37
N THR A 114 -29.17 29.51 -1.68
CA THR A 114 -29.78 29.67 -3.00
C THR A 114 -29.24 30.92 -3.71
N ILE A 115 -29.02 30.89 -5.04
CA ILE A 115 -28.78 32.09 -5.85
C ILE A 115 -29.83 32.18 -6.98
N THR A 116 -30.58 33.27 -6.99
CA THR A 116 -31.39 33.80 -8.11
C THR A 116 -30.59 34.87 -8.85
N GLY A 117 -30.75 34.96 -10.18
CA GLY A 117 -29.97 35.86 -11.05
C GLY A 117 -30.59 37.25 -11.31
N ASN A 118 -29.78 38.20 -11.81
CA ASN A 118 -29.91 38.84 -13.13
C ASN A 118 -28.95 40.05 -13.32
N ASN A 119 -28.34 40.09 -14.52
CA ASN A 119 -28.04 41.19 -15.46
C ASN A 119 -27.61 42.59 -14.99
N ASN A 120 -26.45 43.09 -15.48
CA ASN A 120 -26.38 44.07 -16.60
C ASN A 120 -24.96 44.60 -16.93
N ASN A 121 -24.71 44.70 -18.24
CA ASN A 121 -23.89 45.64 -19.04
C ASN A 121 -22.37 45.87 -18.86
N VAL A 122 -21.62 45.32 -19.82
CA VAL A 122 -20.79 45.98 -20.86
C VAL A 122 -19.95 47.21 -20.48
N THR A 123 -18.61 47.06 -20.57
CA THR A 123 -17.75 47.97 -21.37
C THR A 123 -16.41 47.30 -21.70
N THR A 124 -15.97 47.49 -22.94
CA THR A 124 -14.78 46.90 -23.58
C THR A 124 -13.55 47.78 -23.44
N ASN A 125 -12.38 47.22 -23.08
CA ASN A 125 -11.11 47.49 -23.77
C ASN A 125 -10.02 46.45 -23.41
N PRO A 126 -9.05 46.18 -24.30
CA PRO A 126 -8.20 44.99 -24.25
C PRO A 126 -6.84 45.25 -23.59
N GLN A 127 -6.54 44.52 -22.52
CA GLN A 127 -5.18 44.15 -22.08
C GLN A 127 -5.32 43.27 -20.83
N GLN A 128 -5.35 41.95 -21.01
CA GLN A 128 -5.25 41.01 -19.89
C GLN A 128 -3.89 40.31 -19.92
N THR A 129 -2.94 40.90 -19.20
CA THR A 129 -1.89 40.14 -18.52
C THR A 129 -2.56 39.19 -17.54
N ALA A 130 -2.30 37.90 -17.67
CA ALA A 130 -2.87 36.86 -16.82
C ALA A 130 -2.61 37.13 -15.32
N PRO A 131 -3.57 36.86 -14.42
CA PRO A 131 -3.37 37.05 -12.99
C PRO A 131 -2.36 36.01 -12.47
N ARG A 132 -1.26 36.52 -11.89
CA ARG A 132 -0.33 35.73 -11.08
C ARG A 132 -1.13 35.01 -9.99
N ARG A 133 -1.04 33.68 -9.96
CA ARG A 133 -1.53 32.87 -8.84
C ARG A 133 -0.84 33.35 -7.55
N PRO A 134 -1.56 33.44 -6.43
CA PRO A 134 -0.96 33.81 -5.16
C PRO A 134 0.12 32.79 -4.79
N ASN A 135 1.30 33.31 -4.46
CA ASN A 135 2.39 32.57 -3.83
C ASN A 135 1.84 31.83 -2.61
N ALA A 136 1.74 30.50 -2.70
CA ALA A 136 1.74 29.66 -1.52
C ALA A 136 3.15 29.76 -0.93
N GLN A 137 3.22 30.33 0.26
CA GLN A 137 4.42 30.60 1.02
C GLN A 137 5.28 29.34 1.15
N GLY A 138 6.60 29.54 1.04
CA GLY A 138 7.61 28.50 1.09
C GLY A 138 7.48 27.61 2.32
N SER A 139 7.40 26.31 2.07
CA SER A 139 7.75 25.29 3.04
C SER A 139 9.26 25.12 2.94
N ALA A 140 10.00 25.56 3.95
CA ALA A 140 11.40 25.14 4.10
C ALA A 140 11.46 23.62 3.93
N ALA A 141 12.33 23.13 3.03
CA ALA A 141 12.55 21.70 2.84
C ALA A 141 12.83 21.09 4.21
N SER A 142 11.90 20.28 4.73
CA SER A 142 12.11 19.61 6.00
C SER A 142 13.04 18.43 5.74
N ASP A 143 14.31 18.56 6.14
CA ASP A 143 15.29 17.50 6.00
C ASP A 143 14.81 16.23 6.75
N ALA A 144 14.50 15.19 6.00
CA ALA A 144 14.24 13.87 6.54
C ALA A 144 15.55 13.23 7.00
N ASP A 145 15.51 12.41 8.06
CA ASP A 145 16.62 11.50 8.36
C ASP A 145 16.37 10.14 7.70
N VAL A 146 15.10 9.72 7.68
CA VAL A 146 14.64 8.45 7.08
C VAL A 146 13.48 8.72 6.14
N LEU A 147 13.59 8.26 4.90
CA LEU A 147 12.49 8.17 3.94
C LEU A 147 12.06 6.71 3.78
N LEU A 148 10.86 6.40 4.23
CA LEU A 148 10.18 5.15 3.94
C LEU A 148 9.54 5.20 2.55
N VAL A 149 9.59 4.09 1.83
CA VAL A 149 8.97 3.94 0.52
C VAL A 149 8.09 2.71 0.50
N THR A 150 6.80 2.87 0.18
CA THR A 150 5.84 1.77 -0.04
C THR A 150 5.35 1.79 -1.48
N VAL A 151 4.60 0.77 -1.90
CA VAL A 151 4.14 0.65 -3.29
C VAL A 151 2.62 0.52 -3.34
N THR A 152 2.09 -0.46 -2.62
CA THR A 152 0.67 -0.76 -2.58
C THR A 152 -0.05 -0.01 -1.45
N ALA A 153 -1.37 0.09 -1.55
CA ALA A 153 -2.19 0.66 -0.49
C ALA A 153 -2.11 -0.13 0.82
N VAL A 154 -1.95 -1.46 0.75
CA VAL A 154 -1.86 -2.32 1.95
C VAL A 154 -0.55 -2.09 2.70
N GLU A 155 0.56 -1.94 1.99
CA GLU A 155 1.87 -1.60 2.59
C GLU A 155 1.85 -0.21 3.21
N THR A 156 1.29 0.77 2.49
CA THR A 156 1.16 2.15 2.97
C THR A 156 0.32 2.21 4.24
N LYS A 157 -0.80 1.47 4.28
CA LYS A 157 -1.65 1.39 5.48
C LYS A 157 -0.92 0.74 6.65
N ALA A 158 -0.17 -0.35 6.42
CA ALA A 158 0.59 -1.01 7.47
C ALA A 158 1.65 -0.09 8.09
N VAL A 159 2.35 0.70 7.28
CA VAL A 159 3.30 1.71 7.80
C VAL A 159 2.59 2.78 8.62
N PHE A 160 1.43 3.29 8.17
CA PHE A 160 0.64 4.24 8.97
C PHE A 160 0.19 3.64 10.30
N ASP A 161 -0.36 2.42 10.28
CA ASP A 161 -0.84 1.77 11.49
C ASP A 161 0.32 1.55 12.49
N ALA A 162 1.48 1.08 12.02
CA ALA A 162 2.67 0.86 12.85
C ALA A 162 3.26 2.18 13.40
N ALA A 163 3.34 3.23 12.56
CA ALA A 163 3.80 4.54 13.00
C ALA A 163 2.85 5.20 14.01
N ARG A 164 1.54 5.09 13.78
CA ARG A 164 0.52 5.57 14.74
C ARG A 164 0.60 4.82 16.06
N ALA A 165 0.81 3.50 16.03
CA ALA A 165 0.93 2.70 17.25
C ALA A 165 2.13 3.15 18.12
N LEU A 166 3.23 3.58 17.51
CA LEU A 166 4.42 4.07 18.23
C LEU A 166 4.28 5.54 18.68
N THR A 167 3.76 6.41 17.80
CA THR A 167 3.80 7.86 18.02
C THR A 167 2.53 8.41 18.66
N GLY A 168 1.42 7.67 18.58
CA GLY A 168 0.09 8.15 18.93
C GLY A 168 -0.45 9.23 17.98
N ARG A 169 0.21 9.48 16.84
CA ARG A 169 -0.12 10.57 15.91
C ARG A 169 -0.51 10.04 14.53
N GLU A 170 -1.38 10.77 13.87
CA GLU A 170 -1.69 10.56 12.46
C GLU A 170 -0.62 11.21 11.58
N ALA A 171 -0.33 10.56 10.45
CA ALA A 171 0.64 11.09 9.50
C ALA A 171 0.14 12.37 8.83
N ARG A 172 0.98 13.40 8.77
CA ARG A 172 0.63 14.66 8.10
C ARG A 172 0.96 14.59 6.63
N ARG A 173 -0.04 14.78 5.77
CA ARG A 173 0.13 14.80 4.32
C ARG A 173 0.76 16.11 3.85
N VAL A 174 1.76 16.02 2.99
CA VAL A 174 2.50 17.14 2.39
C VAL A 174 2.61 16.91 0.88
N PHE A 175 2.54 17.98 0.09
CA PHE A 175 2.64 17.91 -1.38
C PHE A 175 3.88 18.67 -1.83
N GLU A 176 4.77 18.02 -2.57
CA GLU A 176 6.00 18.62 -3.09
C GLU A 176 6.28 18.05 -4.48
N GLY A 177 6.39 18.94 -5.48
CA GLY A 177 6.47 18.53 -6.89
C GLY A 177 5.29 17.64 -7.32
N ASN A 178 5.61 16.48 -7.91
CA ASN A 178 4.63 15.48 -8.34
C ASN A 178 4.30 14.44 -7.27
N LEU A 179 4.94 14.52 -6.10
CA LEU A 179 4.83 13.50 -5.05
C LEU A 179 3.95 13.97 -3.90
N THR A 180 3.25 13.00 -3.31
CA THR A 180 2.58 13.18 -2.02
C THR A 180 3.40 12.47 -0.96
N PHE A 181 3.87 13.26 0.00
CA PHE A 181 4.61 12.79 1.15
C PHE A 181 3.73 12.72 2.38
N TYR A 182 4.15 11.92 3.35
CA TYR A 182 3.54 11.82 4.65
C TYR A 182 4.61 11.91 5.72
N GLU A 183 4.53 12.94 6.55
CA GLU A 183 5.37 13.06 7.74
C GLU A 183 4.83 12.12 8.82
N LEU A 184 5.66 11.16 9.24
CA LEU A 184 5.35 10.24 10.34
C LEU A 184 5.81 10.80 11.69
N GLY A 185 6.61 11.87 11.66
CA GLY A 185 7.10 12.60 12.83
C GLY A 185 8.53 12.20 13.24
N ASN A 186 8.96 12.74 14.38
CA ASN A 186 10.24 12.38 14.99
C ASN A 186 10.09 11.09 15.80
N ILE A 187 10.84 10.06 15.45
CA ILE A 187 10.85 8.77 16.12
C ILE A 187 12.26 8.51 16.62
N CYS A 188 12.44 8.58 17.94
CA CYS A 188 13.74 8.44 18.63
C CYS A 188 14.86 9.27 17.97
N GLY A 189 14.56 10.53 17.66
CA GLY A 189 15.50 11.49 17.07
C GLY A 189 15.42 11.57 15.55
N ALA A 190 14.94 10.54 14.84
CA ALA A 190 14.90 10.53 13.39
C ALA A 190 13.60 11.14 12.84
N ASN A 191 13.70 12.20 12.04
CA ASN A 191 12.61 12.76 11.27
C ASN A 191 12.22 11.78 10.14
N THR A 192 11.08 11.10 10.31
CA THR A 192 10.69 9.98 9.45
C THR A 192 9.55 10.37 8.52
N TRP A 193 9.76 10.12 7.23
CA TRP A 193 8.83 10.44 6.15
C TRP A 193 8.43 9.19 5.38
N LEU A 194 7.32 9.26 4.67
CA LEU A 194 6.83 8.20 3.81
C LEU A 194 6.42 8.77 2.45
N VAL A 195 6.76 8.05 1.38
CA VAL A 195 6.25 8.27 0.03
C VAL A 195 5.79 6.94 -0.57
N ARG A 196 4.80 6.98 -1.46
CA ARG A 196 4.30 5.80 -2.17
C ARG A 196 4.70 5.84 -3.65
N SER A 197 5.39 4.80 -4.10
CA SER A 197 5.72 4.52 -5.50
C SER A 197 4.57 3.77 -6.20
N GLU A 198 4.55 3.81 -7.53
CA GLU A 198 3.84 2.80 -8.34
C GLU A 198 4.67 1.51 -8.42
N MET A 199 4.03 0.42 -8.84
CA MET A 199 4.66 -0.90 -8.97
C MET A 199 5.71 -0.92 -10.08
N GLY A 200 6.79 -1.67 -9.85
CA GLY A 200 7.87 -1.84 -10.82
C GLY A 200 9.07 -0.91 -10.60
N PRO A 201 10.24 -1.25 -11.17
CA PRO A 201 11.47 -0.49 -10.93
C PRO A 201 11.53 0.81 -11.77
N GLY A 202 10.83 0.86 -12.90
CA GLY A 202 10.82 1.99 -13.84
C GLY A 202 9.42 2.50 -14.16
N GLY A 203 9.34 3.43 -15.12
CA GLY A 203 8.11 4.15 -15.48
C GLY A 203 7.96 5.48 -14.73
N PRO A 204 7.03 6.37 -15.14
CA PRO A 204 6.92 7.73 -14.60
C PRO A 204 6.66 7.81 -13.09
N GLY A 205 5.97 6.82 -12.52
CA GLY A 205 5.72 6.70 -11.08
C GLY A 205 6.44 5.53 -10.42
N GLY A 206 7.32 4.83 -11.14
CA GLY A 206 8.01 3.65 -10.61
C GLY A 206 9.11 3.99 -9.61
N ALA A 207 9.65 2.95 -8.98
CA ALA A 207 10.54 3.08 -7.82
C ALA A 207 11.75 3.99 -8.06
N LEU A 208 12.40 3.88 -9.23
CA LEU A 208 13.58 4.70 -9.56
C LEU A 208 13.29 6.20 -9.47
N LEU A 209 12.22 6.67 -10.12
CA LEU A 209 11.90 8.10 -10.15
C LEU A 209 11.30 8.56 -8.82
N THR A 210 10.43 7.78 -8.19
CA THR A 210 9.87 8.12 -6.88
C THR A 210 10.95 8.26 -5.81
N VAL A 211 11.90 7.33 -5.75
CA VAL A 211 13.02 7.39 -4.79
C VAL A 211 13.92 8.57 -5.11
N SER A 212 14.28 8.78 -6.38
CA SER A 212 15.13 9.90 -6.79
C SER A 212 14.50 11.26 -6.46
N ASP A 213 13.22 11.46 -6.78
CA ASP A 213 12.51 12.70 -6.45
C ASP A 213 12.28 12.85 -4.94
N GLY A 214 12.05 11.75 -4.22
CA GLY A 214 11.99 11.74 -2.76
C GLY A 214 13.30 12.17 -2.11
N ILE A 215 14.44 11.67 -2.61
CA ILE A 215 15.75 12.08 -2.13
C ILE A 215 16.02 13.56 -2.42
N ARG A 216 15.70 14.02 -3.64
CA ARG A 216 15.86 15.42 -4.04
C ARG A 216 15.00 16.38 -3.21
N ALA A 217 13.79 15.96 -2.84
CA ALA A 217 12.85 16.81 -2.10
C ALA A 217 13.16 16.89 -0.59
N LEU A 218 13.60 15.78 0.02
CA LEU A 218 13.71 15.66 1.48
C LEU A 218 15.13 15.44 2.00
N SER A 219 16.12 15.28 1.11
CA SER A 219 17.53 15.03 1.43
C SER A 219 17.77 13.97 2.53
N PRO A 220 17.09 12.79 2.52
CA PRO A 220 17.22 11.78 3.55
C PRO A 220 18.64 11.20 3.61
N ASP A 221 19.09 10.85 4.82
CA ASP A 221 20.31 10.06 5.01
C ASP A 221 20.06 8.58 4.66
N ALA A 222 18.87 8.06 4.94
CA ALA A 222 18.49 6.67 4.68
C ALA A 222 17.15 6.56 3.94
N VAL A 223 17.09 5.68 2.95
CA VAL A 223 15.87 5.28 2.25
C VAL A 223 15.57 3.81 2.52
N ILE A 224 14.42 3.51 3.10
CA ILE A 224 14.02 2.14 3.45
C ILE A 224 12.74 1.80 2.71
N MET A 225 12.81 0.84 1.79
CA MET A 225 11.63 0.39 1.07
C MET A 225 10.97 -0.76 1.81
N VAL A 226 9.72 -0.56 2.19
CA VAL A 226 8.93 -1.46 3.05
C VAL A 226 7.80 -2.07 2.24
N GLY A 227 7.64 -3.39 2.30
CA GLY A 227 6.52 -3.99 1.58
C GLY A 227 6.40 -5.50 1.65
N ILE A 228 5.83 -6.07 0.60
CA ILE A 228 5.61 -7.51 0.45
C ILE A 228 6.45 -8.12 -0.68
N ALA A 229 6.76 -9.39 -0.55
CA ALA A 229 7.53 -10.18 -1.50
C ALA A 229 6.97 -11.61 -1.60
N PHE A 230 7.37 -12.33 -2.64
CA PHE A 230 7.21 -13.79 -2.64
C PHE A 230 8.37 -14.47 -1.92
N GLY A 231 8.11 -15.60 -1.27
CA GLY A 231 9.12 -16.53 -0.77
C GLY A 231 9.42 -17.65 -1.77
N VAL A 232 10.54 -18.35 -1.58
CA VAL A 232 10.97 -19.46 -2.44
C VAL A 232 10.69 -20.85 -1.86
N ASP A 233 10.50 -20.96 -0.54
CA ASP A 233 10.29 -22.25 0.14
C ASP A 233 9.15 -22.15 1.18
N GLN A 234 7.95 -22.59 0.80
CA GLN A 234 6.76 -22.57 1.68
C GLN A 234 6.87 -23.43 2.95
N HIS A 235 7.81 -24.38 2.98
CA HIS A 235 7.99 -25.26 4.13
C HIS A 235 8.90 -24.65 5.18
N LYS A 236 9.76 -23.71 4.76
CA LYS A 236 10.69 -22.99 5.65
C LYS A 236 10.24 -21.57 5.94
N GLN A 237 9.50 -20.96 5.02
CA GLN A 237 9.16 -19.56 5.08
C GLN A 237 7.66 -19.36 5.35
N PRO A 238 7.24 -19.11 6.59
CA PRO A 238 5.84 -18.80 6.86
C PRO A 238 5.44 -17.46 6.23
N ILE A 239 4.16 -17.33 5.84
CA ILE A 239 3.58 -16.02 5.46
C ILE A 239 3.80 -15.04 6.61
N GLY A 240 4.30 -13.85 6.28
CA GLY A 240 4.67 -12.82 7.25
C GLY A 240 6.15 -12.82 7.63
N GLN A 241 6.93 -13.86 7.29
CA GLN A 241 8.38 -13.83 7.50
C GLN A 241 8.99 -12.61 6.81
N VAL A 242 9.81 -11.87 7.53
CA VAL A 242 10.48 -10.65 7.06
C VAL A 242 11.78 -11.02 6.35
N LEU A 243 11.98 -10.45 5.18
CA LEU A 243 13.19 -10.57 4.37
C LEU A 243 13.87 -9.20 4.33
N VAL A 244 15.07 -9.10 4.91
CA VAL A 244 15.90 -7.91 4.87
C VAL A 244 17.01 -8.12 3.84
N SER A 245 17.07 -7.24 2.85
CA SER A 245 18.13 -7.30 1.84
C SER A 245 19.51 -7.00 2.45
N ARG A 246 20.37 -8.00 2.50
CA ARG A 246 21.82 -7.80 2.56
C ARG A 246 22.34 -7.40 1.18
N GLN A 247 21.79 -8.04 0.14
CA GLN A 247 22.06 -7.74 -1.26
C GLN A 247 20.74 -7.78 -2.05
N ILE A 248 20.70 -7.03 -3.14
CA ILE A 248 19.66 -7.16 -4.17
C ILE A 248 20.32 -7.71 -5.43
N LEU A 249 19.63 -8.56 -6.19
CA LEU A 249 19.98 -8.85 -7.58
C LEU A 249 18.81 -8.44 -8.48
N ASP A 250 19.09 -7.57 -9.45
CA ASP A 250 18.17 -7.33 -10.56
C ASP A 250 18.24 -8.52 -11.53
N TYR A 251 17.20 -9.35 -11.54
CA TYR A 251 17.16 -10.55 -12.38
C TYR A 251 16.81 -10.25 -13.84
N GLU A 252 16.50 -9.00 -14.21
CA GLU A 252 16.22 -8.65 -15.61
C GLU A 252 17.50 -8.51 -16.45
N LEU A 253 18.63 -8.22 -15.81
CA LEU A 253 19.93 -8.08 -16.49
C LEU A 253 20.53 -9.45 -16.79
N GLN A 254 20.26 -9.96 -17.99
CA GLN A 254 20.67 -11.30 -18.43
C GLN A 254 21.16 -11.31 -19.88
N ARG A 255 22.08 -12.24 -20.19
CA ARG A 255 22.30 -12.69 -21.56
C ARG A 255 21.42 -13.91 -21.80
N VAL A 256 20.56 -13.82 -22.81
CA VAL A 256 19.79 -14.96 -23.34
C VAL A 256 20.47 -15.41 -24.63
N GLY A 257 20.85 -16.68 -24.70
CA GLY A 257 21.48 -17.29 -25.87
C GLY A 257 21.00 -18.72 -26.10
N THR A 258 21.67 -19.42 -27.01
CA THR A 258 21.36 -20.82 -27.35
C THR A 258 22.59 -21.68 -27.05
N ALA A 259 22.39 -22.75 -26.29
CA ALA A 259 23.41 -23.76 -26.00
C ALA A 259 23.68 -24.65 -27.23
N ALA A 260 24.74 -25.47 -27.17
CA ALA A 260 25.14 -26.34 -28.27
C ALA A 260 24.08 -27.39 -28.66
N ASP A 261 23.22 -27.76 -27.72
CA ASP A 261 22.10 -28.69 -27.91
C ASP A 261 20.80 -28.00 -28.37
N GLY A 262 20.84 -26.69 -28.65
CA GLY A 262 19.68 -25.92 -29.09
C GLY A 262 18.81 -25.39 -27.96
N THR A 263 19.12 -25.68 -26.68
CA THR A 263 18.34 -25.19 -25.54
C THR A 263 18.65 -23.72 -25.21
N GLU A 264 17.70 -23.03 -24.57
CA GLU A 264 17.92 -21.67 -24.09
C GLU A 264 18.97 -21.65 -22.97
N GLN A 265 19.98 -20.80 -23.12
CA GLN A 265 21.02 -20.55 -22.12
C GLN A 265 20.87 -19.14 -21.56
N ILE A 266 20.52 -19.04 -20.28
CA ILE A 266 20.44 -17.78 -19.55
C ILE A 266 21.70 -17.62 -18.69
N VAL A 267 22.35 -16.46 -18.78
CA VAL A 267 23.48 -16.09 -17.92
C VAL A 267 23.18 -14.75 -17.26
N ALA A 268 23.15 -14.71 -15.93
CA ALA A 268 22.98 -13.48 -15.17
C ALA A 268 24.13 -12.48 -15.47
N ARG A 269 23.76 -11.21 -15.63
CA ARG A 269 24.68 -10.07 -15.85
C ARG A 269 24.47 -8.94 -14.84
N GLY A 270 23.48 -9.05 -13.97
CA GLY A 270 23.24 -8.11 -12.89
C GLY A 270 24.31 -8.22 -11.79
N ASP A 271 24.65 -7.07 -11.22
CA ASP A 271 25.46 -7.00 -10.00
C ASP A 271 24.65 -7.45 -8.77
N ARG A 272 25.37 -7.69 -7.66
CA ARG A 272 24.76 -7.94 -6.34
C ARG A 272 25.04 -6.77 -5.38
N PRO A 273 24.50 -5.56 -5.64
CA PRO A 273 24.71 -4.39 -4.79
C PRO A 273 24.38 -4.71 -3.33
N GLN A 274 25.28 -4.30 -2.44
CA GLN A 274 25.16 -4.51 -1.00
C GLN A 274 24.47 -3.31 -0.34
N ALA A 275 23.55 -3.59 0.59
CA ALA A 275 22.89 -2.56 1.38
C ALA A 275 23.85 -1.86 2.35
N SER A 276 23.44 -0.70 2.89
CA SER A 276 24.28 0.09 3.80
C SER A 276 24.76 -0.73 5.01
N PRO A 277 26.09 -0.79 5.29
CA PRO A 277 26.61 -1.43 6.49
C PRO A 277 26.03 -0.86 7.78
N ARG A 278 25.74 0.45 7.81
CA ARG A 278 25.11 1.13 8.95
C ARG A 278 23.69 0.61 9.16
N LEU A 279 22.87 0.61 8.11
CA LEU A 279 21.48 0.13 8.21
C LEU A 279 21.44 -1.36 8.56
N LEU A 280 22.26 -2.20 7.91
CA LEU A 280 22.37 -3.61 8.23
C LEU A 280 22.78 -3.86 9.68
N ASN A 281 23.71 -3.07 10.22
CA ASN A 281 24.11 -3.18 11.62
C ASN A 281 22.94 -2.85 12.56
N ARG A 282 22.19 -1.76 12.31
CA ARG A 282 21.02 -1.38 13.12
C ARG A 282 19.88 -2.40 13.04
N PHE A 283 19.60 -2.92 11.84
CA PHE A 283 18.51 -3.90 11.66
C PHE A 283 18.84 -5.27 12.26
N ARG A 284 20.10 -5.72 12.17
CA ARG A 284 20.54 -6.97 12.83
C ARG A 284 20.50 -6.86 14.35
N ASP A 285 20.94 -5.74 14.91
CA ASP A 285 20.89 -5.53 16.35
C ASP A 285 19.42 -5.40 16.82
N GLY A 286 18.59 -4.70 16.04
CA GLY A 286 17.17 -4.55 16.36
C GLY A 286 16.36 -5.84 16.30
N GLU A 287 16.80 -6.84 15.52
CA GLU A 287 16.25 -8.19 15.52
C GLU A 287 16.36 -8.88 16.90
N ILE A 288 17.42 -8.62 17.67
CA ILE A 288 17.66 -9.30 18.96
C ILE A 288 16.52 -9.05 19.95
N SER A 289 15.91 -7.86 19.90
CA SER A 289 14.77 -7.48 20.75
C SER A 289 13.42 -7.62 20.06
N TRP A 290 13.39 -8.10 18.81
CA TRP A 290 12.17 -8.28 18.03
C TRP A 290 11.39 -9.53 18.49
N GLN A 291 10.08 -9.39 18.62
CA GLN A 291 9.18 -10.45 19.11
C GLN A 291 8.06 -10.80 18.11
N GLY A 292 8.24 -10.44 16.84
CA GLY A 292 7.26 -10.71 15.79
C GLY A 292 7.66 -11.85 14.87
N ALA A 293 7.30 -11.74 13.59
CA ALA A 293 7.61 -12.77 12.60
C ALA A 293 9.13 -12.98 12.45
N PRO A 294 9.59 -14.19 12.08
CA PRO A 294 11.01 -14.45 11.82
C PRO A 294 11.59 -13.47 10.80
N VAL A 295 12.88 -13.17 10.91
CA VAL A 295 13.59 -12.22 10.05
C VAL A 295 14.80 -12.92 9.44
N ASP A 296 14.95 -12.88 8.12
CA ASP A 296 16.14 -13.37 7.43
C ASP A 296 16.86 -12.23 6.70
N PHE A 297 18.20 -12.23 6.77
CA PHE A 297 19.06 -11.28 6.09
C PHE A 297 19.81 -11.95 4.93
N GLY A 298 19.54 -11.54 3.70
CA GLY A 298 20.11 -12.26 2.55
C GLY A 298 19.94 -11.58 1.20
N LEU A 299 20.06 -12.36 0.14
CA LEU A 299 19.86 -11.88 -1.23
C LEU A 299 18.36 -11.85 -1.54
N VAL A 300 17.88 -10.73 -2.04
CA VAL A 300 16.50 -10.56 -2.52
C VAL A 300 16.53 -10.28 -4.02
N LEU A 301 15.71 -11.03 -4.78
CA LEU A 301 15.55 -10.84 -6.22
C LEU A 301 14.63 -9.64 -6.50
N SER A 302 14.98 -8.83 -7.48
CA SER A 302 14.14 -7.72 -7.94
C SER A 302 14.00 -7.75 -9.46
N GLY A 303 12.82 -7.47 -9.99
CA GLY A 303 12.62 -7.35 -11.43
C GLY A 303 11.21 -6.91 -11.81
N ALA A 304 10.98 -6.56 -13.06
CA ALA A 304 9.75 -5.89 -13.48
C ALA A 304 8.53 -6.81 -13.57
N LYS A 305 8.70 -8.13 -13.45
CA LYS A 305 7.62 -9.11 -13.58
C LYS A 305 6.96 -9.40 -12.24
N LEU A 306 5.62 -9.40 -12.24
CA LEU A 306 4.86 -10.05 -11.18
C LEU A 306 4.93 -11.57 -11.37
N VAL A 307 5.84 -12.23 -10.68
CA VAL A 307 6.04 -13.69 -10.82
C VAL A 307 4.91 -14.44 -10.14
N ASP A 308 4.07 -15.12 -10.91
CA ASP A 308 2.98 -16.01 -10.45
C ASP A 308 3.03 -17.35 -11.21
N ASN A 309 4.23 -17.95 -11.26
CA ASN A 309 4.51 -19.17 -12.00
C ASN A 309 5.67 -19.93 -11.32
N LYS A 310 5.37 -21.14 -10.83
CA LYS A 310 6.31 -21.97 -10.08
C LYS A 310 7.58 -22.29 -10.86
N ASP A 311 7.44 -22.73 -12.12
CA ASP A 311 8.59 -23.10 -12.96
C ASP A 311 9.51 -21.91 -13.21
N TYR A 312 8.94 -20.72 -13.44
CA TYR A 312 9.71 -19.49 -13.62
C TYR A 312 10.44 -19.11 -12.33
N ARG A 313 9.76 -19.18 -11.18
CA ARG A 313 10.39 -18.95 -9.87
C ARG A 313 11.52 -19.94 -9.61
N GLU A 314 11.34 -21.22 -9.93
CA GLU A 314 12.37 -22.25 -9.78
C GLU A 314 13.58 -22.00 -10.70
N ARG A 315 13.36 -21.48 -11.92
CA ARG A 315 14.47 -21.02 -12.77
C ARG A 315 15.22 -19.84 -12.16
N LEU A 316 14.50 -18.87 -11.57
CA LEU A 316 15.15 -17.76 -10.85
C LEU A 316 15.97 -18.27 -9.66
N GLN A 317 15.43 -19.22 -8.89
CA GLN A 317 16.14 -19.83 -7.76
C GLN A 317 17.32 -20.70 -8.21
N ALA A 318 17.25 -21.33 -9.38
CA ALA A 318 18.39 -22.05 -9.95
C ALA A 318 19.51 -21.10 -10.40
N LEU A 319 19.17 -19.90 -10.87
CA LEU A 319 20.14 -18.85 -11.17
C LEU A 319 20.79 -18.29 -9.89
N GLU A 320 20.00 -18.11 -8.83
CA GLU A 320 20.48 -17.64 -7.53
C GLU A 320 19.99 -18.53 -6.37
N PRO A 321 20.72 -19.62 -6.05
CA PRO A 321 20.30 -20.57 -5.01
C PRO A 321 20.17 -19.97 -3.60
N GLU A 322 20.86 -18.86 -3.32
CA GLU A 322 20.84 -18.16 -2.03
C GLU A 322 19.72 -17.10 -1.93
N ALA A 323 18.90 -16.93 -2.97
CA ALA A 323 17.80 -15.97 -2.95
C ALA A 323 16.76 -16.35 -1.89
N LEU A 324 16.42 -15.41 -1.01
CA LEU A 324 15.37 -15.58 -0.01
C LEU A 324 13.96 -15.47 -0.60
N GLY A 325 13.82 -14.77 -1.72
CA GLY A 325 12.53 -14.33 -2.24
C GLY A 325 12.71 -13.26 -3.31
N GLY A 326 11.59 -12.69 -3.77
CA GLY A 326 11.66 -11.60 -4.73
C GLY A 326 10.47 -10.66 -4.77
N GLU A 327 10.68 -9.50 -5.37
CA GLU A 327 9.76 -8.38 -5.47
C GLU A 327 10.00 -7.57 -6.75
N MET A 328 9.37 -6.39 -6.87
CA MET A 328 9.30 -5.65 -8.14
C MET A 328 9.93 -4.25 -8.15
N GLU A 329 10.53 -3.75 -7.06
CA GLU A 329 10.91 -2.34 -6.93
C GLU A 329 12.37 -2.10 -6.51
N GLY A 330 13.00 -3.06 -5.86
CA GLY A 330 14.35 -3.01 -5.31
C GLY A 330 15.42 -2.55 -6.31
N ALA A 331 15.29 -2.91 -7.60
CA ALA A 331 16.19 -2.46 -8.64
C ALA A 331 16.18 -0.93 -8.83
N GLY A 332 14.99 -0.31 -8.78
CA GLY A 332 14.83 1.13 -8.82
C GLY A 332 15.32 1.81 -7.53
N LEU A 333 15.08 1.18 -6.37
CA LEU A 333 15.54 1.67 -5.07
C LEU A 333 17.06 1.83 -5.02
N TYR A 334 17.82 0.74 -5.24
CA TYR A 334 19.27 0.80 -5.07
C TYR A 334 19.90 1.70 -6.13
N ALA A 335 19.37 1.72 -7.35
CA ALA A 335 19.89 2.56 -8.44
C ALA A 335 19.76 4.05 -8.10
N ALA A 336 18.58 4.49 -7.64
CA ALA A 336 18.36 5.87 -7.22
C ALA A 336 19.21 6.24 -5.99
N ALA A 337 19.17 5.43 -4.93
CA ALA A 337 19.88 5.72 -3.70
C ALA A 337 21.40 5.77 -3.90
N THR A 338 21.96 4.87 -4.73
CA THR A 338 23.38 4.87 -5.08
C THR A 338 23.77 6.13 -5.87
N ALA A 339 22.96 6.54 -6.85
CA ALA A 339 23.22 7.75 -7.63
C ALA A 339 23.27 9.02 -6.75
N TRP A 340 22.44 9.08 -5.72
CA TRP A 340 22.35 10.20 -4.78
C TRP A 340 23.19 10.04 -3.51
N LYS A 341 23.94 8.93 -3.36
CA LYS A 341 24.73 8.61 -2.16
C LYS A 341 23.89 8.67 -0.87
N ALA A 342 22.68 8.12 -0.93
CA ALA A 342 21.83 7.86 0.22
C ALA A 342 21.99 6.39 0.64
N ASP A 343 21.99 6.12 1.95
CA ASP A 343 21.96 4.74 2.44
C ASP A 343 20.61 4.11 2.04
N TRP A 344 20.63 2.83 1.69
CA TRP A 344 19.40 2.12 1.34
C TRP A 344 19.28 0.76 2.02
N LEU A 345 18.04 0.34 2.23
CA LEU A 345 17.67 -1.00 2.66
C LEU A 345 16.29 -1.38 2.08
N LEU A 346 16.16 -2.59 1.58
CA LEU A 346 14.88 -3.20 1.22
C LEU A 346 14.45 -4.16 2.34
N VAL A 347 13.24 -3.96 2.86
CA VAL A 347 12.61 -4.80 3.88
C VAL A 347 11.24 -5.23 3.38
N LYS A 348 11.10 -6.50 3.07
CA LYS A 348 9.83 -7.07 2.59
C LYS A 348 9.37 -8.18 3.53
N ALA A 349 8.15 -8.65 3.38
CA ALA A 349 7.71 -9.88 4.02
C ALA A 349 6.96 -10.79 3.06
N VAL A 350 7.05 -12.10 3.29
CA VAL A 350 6.49 -13.14 2.43
C VAL A 350 4.96 -13.07 2.43
N CYS A 351 4.33 -12.75 1.30
CA CYS A 351 2.87 -12.75 1.13
C CYS A 351 2.34 -13.90 0.26
N ASP A 352 3.21 -14.53 -0.53
CA ASP A 352 2.92 -15.68 -1.38
C ASP A 352 4.22 -16.40 -1.76
N TYR A 353 4.13 -17.45 -2.58
CA TYR A 353 5.29 -18.24 -3.02
C TYR A 353 5.49 -18.25 -4.54
N ALA A 354 4.88 -17.32 -5.27
CA ALA A 354 5.00 -17.17 -6.72
C ALA A 354 4.75 -18.47 -7.52
N ASP A 355 3.77 -19.26 -7.09
CA ASP A 355 3.54 -20.64 -7.53
C ASP A 355 2.28 -20.84 -8.39
N GLY A 356 1.54 -19.77 -8.70
CA GLY A 356 0.26 -19.82 -9.42
C GLY A 356 -0.97 -19.82 -8.51
N TYR A 357 -0.80 -19.86 -7.18
CA TYR A 357 -1.90 -19.88 -6.20
C TYR A 357 -2.05 -18.56 -5.43
N LYS A 358 -1.55 -17.43 -5.99
CA LYS A 358 -1.57 -16.11 -5.34
C LYS A 358 -2.93 -15.58 -4.93
N ARG A 359 -4.03 -16.12 -5.47
CA ARG A 359 -5.40 -15.67 -5.16
C ARG A 359 -5.90 -16.20 -3.81
N GLU A 360 -5.32 -17.28 -3.31
CA GLU A 360 -5.73 -17.91 -2.06
C GLU A 360 -5.38 -17.03 -0.85
N ASN A 361 -6.40 -16.61 -0.10
CA ASN A 361 -6.26 -15.73 1.07
C ASN A 361 -5.43 -14.47 0.80
N LYS A 362 -5.34 -14.01 -0.46
CA LYS A 362 -4.46 -12.93 -0.92
C LYS A 362 -4.51 -11.72 0.01
N THR A 363 -5.72 -11.21 0.25
CA THR A 363 -5.92 -10.01 1.09
C THR A 363 -5.42 -10.20 2.52
N GLN A 364 -5.61 -11.39 3.12
CA GLN A 364 -5.15 -11.67 4.47
C GLN A 364 -3.63 -11.83 4.51
N ARG A 365 -3.06 -12.60 3.58
CA ARG A 365 -1.60 -12.83 3.50
C ARG A 365 -0.84 -11.54 3.23
N GLN A 366 -1.32 -10.71 2.30
CA GLN A 366 -0.72 -9.41 2.02
C GLN A 366 -0.81 -8.45 3.21
N ARG A 367 -1.92 -8.43 3.94
CA ARG A 367 -2.04 -7.63 5.17
C ARG A 367 -1.08 -8.10 6.25
N LEU A 368 -0.99 -9.41 6.49
CA LEU A 368 -0.07 -9.99 7.48
C LEU A 368 1.40 -9.69 7.13
N ALA A 369 1.77 -9.87 5.87
CA ALA A 369 3.11 -9.56 5.39
C ALA A 369 3.42 -8.06 5.53
N ALA A 370 2.54 -7.19 5.02
CA ALA A 370 2.72 -5.76 5.14
C ALA A 370 2.85 -5.29 6.60
N ASP A 371 2.02 -5.83 7.51
CA ASP A 371 2.10 -5.56 8.95
C ASP A 371 3.45 -6.01 9.54
N SER A 372 3.91 -7.21 9.18
CA SER A 372 5.16 -7.77 9.69
C SER A 372 6.37 -6.93 9.27
N ALA A 373 6.46 -6.57 7.99
CA ALA A 373 7.53 -5.71 7.48
C ALA A 373 7.48 -4.30 8.10
N ALA A 374 6.29 -3.68 8.15
CA ALA A 374 6.12 -2.35 8.72
C ALA A 374 6.47 -2.31 10.20
N ARG A 375 5.96 -3.26 11.00
CA ARG A 375 6.24 -3.30 12.45
C ARG A 375 7.71 -3.56 12.74
N PHE A 376 8.38 -4.41 11.97
CA PHE A 376 9.81 -4.64 12.16
C PHE A 376 10.63 -3.38 11.84
N VAL A 377 10.36 -2.69 10.72
CA VAL A 377 11.03 -1.42 10.38
C VAL A 377 10.80 -0.37 11.47
N MET A 378 9.55 -0.21 11.91
CA MET A 378 9.20 0.75 12.94
C MET A 378 9.81 0.40 14.31
N HIS A 379 9.90 -0.89 14.65
CA HIS A 379 10.62 -1.39 15.84
C HIS A 379 12.10 -1.00 15.83
N VAL A 380 12.78 -1.14 14.68
CA VAL A 380 14.19 -0.74 14.56
C VAL A 380 14.34 0.79 14.62
N ILE A 381 13.48 1.56 13.96
CA ILE A 381 13.53 3.03 14.02
C ILE A 381 13.33 3.52 15.47
N ALA A 382 12.44 2.87 16.25
CA ALA A 382 12.20 3.20 17.65
C ALA A 382 13.39 2.90 18.58
N GLN A 383 14.41 2.18 18.13
CA GLN A 383 15.65 1.99 18.89
C GLN A 383 16.68 3.11 18.67
N GLY A 384 16.40 4.03 17.73
CA GLY A 384 17.27 5.17 17.43
C GLY A 384 18.48 4.80 16.57
N GLY A 385 19.47 5.69 16.51
CA GLY A 385 20.69 5.49 15.71
C GLY A 385 20.54 5.74 14.20
N LEU A 386 19.37 6.21 13.77
CA LEU A 386 19.05 6.56 12.38
C LEU A 386 19.00 8.07 12.09
N VAL A 387 19.33 8.91 13.07
CA VAL A 387 19.50 10.36 12.87
C VAL A 387 20.57 10.61 11.81
N GLY A 388 20.36 11.61 10.95
CA GLY A 388 21.30 11.98 9.92
C GLY A 388 22.70 12.31 10.45
N SER A 389 23.73 11.97 9.66
CA SER A 389 25.12 12.24 10.02
C SER A 389 25.70 13.46 9.31
N LYS A 390 24.99 13.96 8.29
CA LYS A 390 25.38 15.17 7.57
C LYS A 390 25.12 16.38 8.45
N VAL A 391 26.15 17.22 8.64
CA VAL A 391 25.97 18.58 9.18
C VAL A 391 25.07 19.31 8.17
N LYS A 392 23.79 19.46 8.51
CA LYS A 392 22.80 20.17 7.70
C LYS A 392 23.27 21.62 7.65
N GLN A 393 23.82 22.05 6.51
CA GLN A 393 24.19 23.45 6.29
C GLN A 393 22.89 24.26 6.38
N LEU A 394 22.71 24.95 7.49
CA LEU A 394 21.73 26.03 7.57
C LEU A 394 22.19 27.08 6.57
N ASP A 395 21.40 27.32 5.52
CA ASP A 395 21.59 28.46 4.64
C ASP A 395 21.70 29.72 5.51
N PRO A 396 22.81 30.49 5.43
CA PRO A 396 22.86 31.82 6.00
C PRO A 396 21.82 32.67 5.26
N GLN A 397 20.91 33.28 6.02
CA GLN A 397 19.77 34.08 5.56
C GLN A 397 20.09 35.11 4.48
#